data_AF-A0A1Y6BBE3-F1
#
_entry.id   AF-A0A1Y6BBE3-F1
#
_cell.length_a   1.000
_cell.length_b   1.000
_cell.length_c   1.000
_cell.angle_alpha   90.00
_cell.angle_beta   90.00
_cell.angle_gamma   90.00
#
_symmetry.space_group_name_H-M   'P 1'
#
loop_
_entity.id
_entity.type
_entity.pdbx_description
1 polymer ?
#
loop_
_entity_poly.entity_id
_entity_poly.type
_entity_poly.pdbx_seq_one_letter_code
_entity_poly.pdbx_strand_id
1 'polypeptide(L)'
;MSIAKETTPTVLRGLLIAALWVGCVATALGVVYSSFKSRKFTQELELLRRESTQLQVASGQFLLEKSTWAAYSRVEKIAFEELGMEVPESEKTILVYKR
;
A
#
# COMPACT_ATOMS: atom_id res chain seq x y z
N MET A 1 -2.07 14.75 76.44
CA MET A 1 -2.89 15.79 75.75
C MET A 1 -2.36 15.91 74.32
N SER A 2 -2.51 14.89 73.48
CA SER A 2 -3.65 14.55 72.60
C SER A 2 -3.91 15.55 71.46
N ILE A 3 -2.95 15.70 70.52
CA ILE A 3 -3.12 16.44 69.25
C ILE A 3 -2.36 15.71 68.12
N ALA A 4 -2.69 14.46 67.78
CA ALA A 4 -1.97 13.76 66.70
C ALA A 4 -2.78 12.77 65.84
N LYS A 5 -4.10 12.57 66.08
CA LYS A 5 -4.82 11.45 65.46
C LYS A 5 -5.88 11.82 64.41
N GLU A 6 -6.13 13.10 64.14
CA GLU A 6 -7.26 13.50 63.28
C GLU A 6 -6.89 13.95 61.85
N THR A 7 -5.61 14.03 61.50
CA THR A 7 -5.16 14.50 60.15
C THR A 7 -4.91 13.38 59.14
N THR A 8 -4.93 12.12 59.56
CA THR A 8 -4.67 10.94 58.71
C THR A 8 -5.66 10.74 57.53
N PRO A 9 -6.98 11.00 57.64
CA PRO A 9 -7.88 10.76 56.51
C PRO A 9 -7.77 11.82 55.41
N THR A 10 -7.39 13.07 55.77
CA THR A 10 -7.23 14.18 54.81
C THR A 10 -5.92 14.09 54.03
N VAL A 11 -4.82 13.74 54.68
CA VAL A 11 -3.54 13.51 53.98
C VAL A 11 -3.61 12.28 53.07
N LEU A 12 -4.32 11.21 53.48
CA LEU A 12 -4.55 10.04 52.64
C LEU A 12 -5.37 10.38 51.40
N ARG A 13 -6.45 11.18 51.56
CA ARG A 13 -7.25 11.68 50.43
C ARG A 13 -6.42 12.54 49.47
N GLY A 14 -5.59 13.43 50.00
CA GLY A 14 -4.69 14.26 49.18
C GLY A 14 -3.68 13.42 48.39
N LEU A 15 -3.11 12.39 49.03
CA LEU A 15 -2.16 11.48 48.40
C LEU A 15 -2.82 10.62 47.31
N LEU A 16 -4.07 10.17 47.53
CA LEU A 16 -4.87 9.48 46.52
C LEU A 16 -5.14 10.37 45.29
N ILE A 17 -5.53 11.64 45.51
CA ILE A 17 -5.77 12.59 44.40
C ILE A 17 -4.47 12.86 43.63
N ALA A 18 -3.35 13.05 44.33
CA ALA A 18 -2.05 13.25 43.70
C ALA A 18 -1.62 12.03 42.87
N ALA A 19 -1.81 10.82 43.40
CA ALA A 19 -1.52 9.57 42.68
C ALA A 19 -2.38 9.43 41.42
N LEU A 20 -3.66 9.77 41.50
CA LEU A 20 -4.58 9.74 40.36
C LEU A 20 -4.21 10.76 39.29
N TRP A 21 -3.77 11.95 39.71
CA TRP A 21 -3.29 13.01 38.82
C TRP A 21 -2.02 12.58 38.09
N VAL A 22 -1.02 12.05 38.81
CA VAL A 22 0.22 11.52 38.22
C VAL A 22 -0.08 10.36 37.26
N GLY A 23 -1.01 9.47 37.63
CA GLY A 23 -1.46 8.38 36.76
C GLY A 23 -2.04 8.90 35.44
N CYS A 24 -2.89 9.93 35.50
CA CYS A 24 -3.49 10.56 34.33
C CYS A 24 -2.45 11.24 33.41
N VAL A 25 -1.48 11.95 34.02
CA VAL A 25 -0.36 12.56 33.28
C VAL A 25 0.48 11.49 32.60
N ALA A 26 0.76 10.37 33.29
CA ALA A 26 1.53 9.27 32.72
C ALA A 26 0.80 8.59 31.55
N THR A 27 -0.52 8.36 31.63
CA THR A 27 -1.30 7.83 30.50
C THR A 27 -1.37 8.82 29.34
N ALA A 28 -1.52 10.12 29.62
CA ALA A 28 -1.49 11.14 28.57
C ALA A 28 -0.15 11.16 27.81
N LEU A 29 0.98 11.15 28.53
CA LEU A 29 2.31 11.04 27.90
C LEU A 29 2.49 9.72 27.13
N GLY A 30 2.02 8.60 27.69
CA GLY A 30 2.08 7.30 27.04
C GLY A 30 1.32 7.25 25.72
N VAL A 31 0.11 7.83 25.69
CA VAL A 31 -0.73 7.91 24.48
C VAL A 31 -0.09 8.83 23.44
N VAL A 32 0.43 9.99 23.85
CA VAL A 32 1.14 10.91 22.93
C VAL A 32 2.38 10.24 22.34
N TYR A 33 3.16 9.53 23.15
CA TYR A 33 4.33 8.79 22.70
C TYR A 33 3.96 7.66 21.73
N SER A 34 2.87 6.93 22.00
CA SER A 34 2.33 5.91 21.11
C SER A 34 1.86 6.49 19.77
N SER A 35 1.17 7.63 19.80
CA SER A 35 0.70 8.36 18.61
C SER A 35 1.87 8.87 17.76
N PHE A 36 2.94 9.36 18.41
CA PHE A 36 4.15 9.80 17.72
C PHE A 36 4.90 8.63 17.06
N LYS A 37 5.01 7.48 17.74
CA LYS A 37 5.57 6.25 17.14
C LYS A 37 4.74 5.75 15.96
N SER A 38 3.41 5.78 16.08
CA SER A 38 2.50 5.31 15.03
C SER A 38 2.65 6.11 13.73
N ARG A 39 2.83 7.44 13.84
CA ARG A 39 3.10 8.30 12.67
C ARG A 39 4.43 7.98 11.99
N LYS A 40 5.48 7.66 12.76
CA LYS A 40 6.81 7.36 12.21
C LYS A 40 6.83 6.05 11.42
N PHE A 41 6.21 4.98 11.94
CA PHE A 41 6.13 3.70 11.23
C PHE A 41 5.27 3.77 9.96
N THR A 42 4.23 4.61 9.97
CA THR A 42 3.35 4.78 8.79
C THR A 42 4.06 5.52 7.66
N GLN A 43 4.87 6.54 7.95
CA GLN A 43 5.63 7.27 6.92
C GLN A 43 6.67 6.41 6.20
N GLU A 44 7.38 5.55 6.93
CA GLU A 44 8.39 4.67 6.34
C GLU A 44 7.75 3.63 5.42
N LEU A 45 6.59 3.09 5.82
CA LEU A 45 5.81 2.18 5.00
C LEU A 45 5.27 2.88 3.73
N GLU A 46 4.81 4.12 3.84
CA GLU A 46 4.33 4.90 2.69
C GLU A 46 5.43 5.20 1.67
N LEU A 47 6.66 5.45 2.10
CA LEU A 47 7.80 5.73 1.20
C LEU A 47 8.13 4.53 0.31
N LEU A 48 8.30 3.34 0.89
CA LEU A 48 8.56 2.11 0.12
C LEU A 48 7.39 1.78 -0.82
N ARG A 49 6.15 2.06 -0.40
CA ARG A 49 4.96 1.84 -1.21
C ARG A 49 4.92 2.75 -2.44
N ARG A 50 5.40 3.99 -2.32
CA ARG A 50 5.48 4.93 -3.44
C ARG A 50 6.47 4.48 -4.50
N GLU A 51 7.63 3.99 -4.10
CA GLU A 51 8.66 3.47 -5.01
C GLU A 51 8.14 2.25 -5.79
N SER A 52 7.54 1.29 -5.09
CA SER A 52 6.89 0.13 -5.71
C SER A 52 5.80 0.53 -6.71
N THR A 53 5.00 1.54 -6.38
CA THR A 53 3.94 2.05 -7.26
C THR A 53 4.50 2.63 -8.55
N GLN A 54 5.61 3.38 -8.49
CA GLN A 54 6.24 3.96 -9.68
C GLN A 54 6.75 2.89 -10.64
N LEU A 55 7.40 1.84 -10.12
CA LEU A 55 7.85 0.69 -10.92
C LEU A 55 6.68 -0.05 -11.58
N GLN A 56 5.56 -0.19 -10.88
CA GLN A 56 4.36 -0.86 -11.42
C GLN A 56 3.74 -0.08 -12.58
N VAL A 57 3.72 1.26 -12.49
CA VAL A 57 3.27 2.14 -13.59
C VAL A 57 4.17 1.99 -14.81
N ALA A 58 5.50 2.02 -14.62
CA ALA A 58 6.46 1.85 -15.72
C ALA A 58 6.30 0.49 -16.41
N SER A 59 6.12 -0.60 -15.64
CA SER A 59 5.85 -1.92 -16.20
C SER A 59 4.54 -1.98 -16.99
N GLY A 60 3.51 -1.24 -16.57
CA GLY A 60 2.25 -1.12 -17.31
C GLY A 60 2.43 -0.40 -18.65
N GLN A 61 3.22 0.67 -18.68
CA GLN A 61 3.55 1.39 -19.92
C GLN A 61 4.30 0.48 -20.90
N PHE A 62 5.34 -0.24 -20.46
CA PHE A 62 6.05 -1.19 -21.32
C PHE A 62 5.17 -2.32 -21.84
N LEU A 63 4.19 -2.78 -21.05
CA LEU A 63 3.25 -3.81 -21.49
C LEU A 63 2.30 -3.27 -22.56
N LEU A 64 1.85 -2.03 -22.44
CA LEU A 64 1.02 -1.35 -23.44
C LEU A 64 1.79 -1.08 -24.73
N GLU A 65 3.04 -0.66 -24.64
CA GLU A 65 3.94 -0.52 -25.80
C GLU A 65 4.16 -1.86 -26.50
N LYS A 66 4.43 -2.93 -25.73
CA LYS A 66 4.58 -4.27 -26.30
C LYS A 66 3.28 -4.80 -26.87
N SER A 67 2.12 -4.57 -26.26
CA SER A 67 0.85 -5.06 -26.80
C SER A 67 0.47 -4.37 -28.12
N THR A 68 0.93 -3.14 -28.35
CA THR A 68 0.78 -2.45 -29.64
C THR A 68 1.71 -3.01 -30.73
N TRP A 69 2.86 -3.58 -30.36
CA TRP A 69 3.88 -4.05 -31.32
C TRP A 69 3.94 -5.58 -31.50
N ALA A 70 3.52 -6.36 -30.51
CA ALA A 70 3.91 -7.77 -30.38
C ALA A 70 3.04 -8.78 -31.12
N ALA A 71 1.81 -8.47 -31.50
CA ALA A 71 0.89 -9.52 -32.00
C ALA A 71 0.77 -9.60 -33.53
N TYR A 72 0.81 -8.48 -34.24
CA TYR A 72 0.41 -8.47 -35.66
C TYR A 72 1.57 -8.12 -36.61
N SER A 73 2.13 -6.92 -36.49
CA SER A 73 3.06 -6.40 -37.50
C SER A 73 4.34 -7.22 -37.65
N ARG A 74 4.92 -7.74 -36.57
CA ARG A 74 6.18 -8.52 -36.64
C ARG A 74 5.97 -9.93 -37.21
N VAL A 75 4.86 -10.57 -36.85
CA VAL A 75 4.52 -11.91 -37.38
C VAL A 75 4.13 -11.80 -38.85
N GLU A 76 3.37 -10.77 -39.21
CA GLU A 76 2.98 -10.47 -40.59
C GLU A 76 4.18 -10.13 -41.48
N LYS A 77 5.15 -9.34 -40.97
CA LYS A 77 6.41 -9.09 -41.70
C LYS A 77 7.22 -10.34 -41.94
N ILE A 78 7.41 -11.19 -40.93
CA ILE A 78 8.15 -12.46 -41.08
C ILE A 78 7.41 -13.41 -42.04
N ALA A 79 6.08 -13.46 -41.93
CA ALA A 79 5.22 -14.21 -42.84
C ALA A 79 5.37 -13.79 -44.31
N PHE A 80 5.45 -12.48 -44.56
CA PHE A 80 5.54 -11.94 -45.91
C PHE A 80 6.98 -11.98 -46.46
N GLU A 81 7.98 -11.57 -45.66
CA GLU A 81 9.38 -11.41 -46.07
C GLU A 81 10.17 -12.73 -46.04
N GLU A 82 10.01 -13.57 -45.02
CA GLU A 82 10.78 -14.83 -44.87
C GLU A 82 10.04 -16.06 -45.40
N LEU A 83 8.71 -16.10 -45.24
CA LEU A 83 7.89 -17.25 -45.64
C LEU A 83 7.19 -17.05 -46.99
N GLY A 84 7.24 -15.86 -47.58
CA GLY A 84 6.63 -15.54 -48.87
C GLY A 84 5.11 -15.71 -48.90
N MET A 85 4.43 -15.56 -47.76
CA MET A 85 2.98 -15.72 -47.67
C MET A 85 2.26 -14.47 -48.18
N GLU A 86 1.46 -14.61 -49.23
CA GLU A 86 0.50 -13.60 -49.69
C GLU A 86 -0.91 -13.89 -49.15
N VAL A 87 -1.68 -12.83 -48.89
CA VAL A 87 -3.08 -12.94 -48.48
C VAL A 87 -3.90 -13.44 -49.69
N PRO A 88 -4.55 -14.61 -49.60
CA PRO A 88 -5.29 -15.17 -50.72
C PRO A 88 -6.53 -14.32 -51.05
N GLU A 89 -6.76 -14.04 -52.33
CA GLU A 89 -7.96 -13.38 -52.81
C GLU A 89 -9.23 -14.18 -52.48
N SER A 90 -10.34 -13.46 -52.28
CA SER A 90 -11.63 -14.02 -51.85
C SER A 90 -12.15 -15.19 -52.71
N GLU A 91 -11.72 -15.30 -53.97
CA GLU A 91 -12.07 -16.39 -54.88
C GLU A 91 -11.41 -17.75 -54.53
N LYS A 92 -10.35 -17.77 -53.72
CA LYS A 92 -9.63 -19.01 -53.34
C LYS A 92 -9.97 -19.52 -51.93
N THR A 93 -10.93 -18.90 -51.24
CA THR A 93 -11.31 -19.28 -49.88
C THR A 93 -12.52 -20.21 -49.88
N ILE A 94 -12.33 -21.48 -49.50
CA ILE A 94 -13.42 -22.44 -49.30
C ILE A 94 -13.83 -22.48 -47.82
N LEU A 95 -15.06 -22.08 -47.52
CA LEU A 95 -15.61 -22.10 -46.17
C LEU A 95 -16.12 -23.51 -45.84
N VAL A 96 -15.42 -24.21 -44.95
CA VAL A 96 -15.80 -25.56 -44.51
C VAL A 96 -16.68 -25.46 -43.27
N TYR A 97 -17.96 -25.79 -43.41
CA TYR A 97 -18.88 -25.91 -42.28
C TYR A 97 -18.67 -27.25 -41.57
N LYS A 98 -18.37 -27.21 -40.27
CA LYS A 98 -18.33 -28.39 -39.41
C LYS A 98 -19.76 -28.71 -38.94
N ARG A 99 -20.24 -29.90 -39.30
CA ARG A 99 -21.53 -30.47 -38.89
C ARG A 99 -21.55 -30.85 -37.42
#